data_AF-A0A9X9F5X1-F1
#
_entry.id   AF-A0A9X9F5X1-F1
#
_cell.length_a   1.000
_cell.length_b   1.000
_cell.length_c   1.000
_cell.angle_alpha   90.00
_cell.angle_beta   90.00
_cell.angle_gamma   90.00
#
_symmetry.space_group_name_H-M   'P 1'
#
loop_
_entity.id
_entity.type
_entity.pdbx_description
1 polymer ?
#
loop_
_entity_poly.entity_id
_entity_poly.type
_entity_poly.pdbx_seq_one_letter_code
_entity_poly.pdbx_strand_id
1 'polypeptide(L)'
;EIDFLNIPDLADMTKDEIKRNYDVLITYLSPFYDGALHLPTLDMSTNGRIHFVDVKNILVKIQYVMYATIMIAVIGGIYLLKKKNEKFLLHGSILTIIFPIALMLPIAINFEKSFVLFHKLLFSNDYWVFDPEKDPIILMLPEEFFMHAACAILLFILGGSILCYSLYRYFVKKKRMSQKKFSA
;
A
#
# COMPACT_ATOMS: atom_id res chain seq x y z
N GLU A 1 7.13 -7.09 -14.60
CA GLU A 1 5.89 -6.30 -14.70
C GLU A 1 5.78 -5.58 -16.03
N ILE A 2 6.68 -4.65 -16.36
CA ILE A 2 6.67 -3.92 -17.65
C ILE A 2 6.51 -4.86 -18.86
N ASP A 3 7.40 -5.85 -19.02
CA ASP A 3 7.33 -6.78 -20.15
C ASP A 3 6.18 -7.79 -20.00
N PHE A 4 5.82 -8.14 -18.76
CA PHE A 4 4.78 -9.13 -18.48
C PHE A 4 3.38 -8.61 -18.83
N LEU A 5 3.15 -7.32 -18.62
CA LEU A 5 1.90 -6.62 -18.94
C LEU A 5 1.92 -5.98 -20.33
N ASN A 6 2.98 -6.21 -21.11
CA ASN A 6 3.17 -5.62 -22.44
C ASN A 6 3.01 -4.10 -22.49
N ILE A 7 3.44 -3.39 -21.44
CA ILE A 7 3.29 -1.94 -21.32
C ILE A 7 3.99 -1.17 -22.46
N PRO A 8 5.19 -1.57 -22.93
CA PRO A 8 5.84 -0.88 -24.06
C PRO A 8 4.95 -0.75 -25.30
N ASP A 9 4.22 -1.81 -25.65
CA ASP A 9 3.31 -1.80 -26.78
C ASP A 9 2.03 -1.01 -26.49
N LEU A 10 1.51 -1.10 -25.25
CA LEU A 10 0.28 -0.38 -24.84
C LEU A 10 0.47 1.13 -24.79
N ALA A 11 1.64 1.58 -24.31
CA ALA A 11 1.95 2.98 -24.12
C ALA A 11 2.71 3.60 -25.30
N ASP A 12 3.11 2.79 -26.29
CA ASP A 12 4.03 3.19 -27.38
C ASP A 12 5.31 3.85 -26.85
N MET A 13 5.94 3.19 -25.88
CA MET A 13 7.10 3.71 -25.15
C MET A 13 8.16 2.64 -24.97
N THR A 14 9.43 3.05 -24.93
CA THR A 14 10.48 2.15 -24.50
C THR A 14 10.37 1.84 -23.01
N LYS A 15 10.85 0.66 -22.60
CA LYS A 15 10.93 0.27 -21.18
C LYS A 15 11.68 1.28 -20.32
N ASP A 16 12.72 1.90 -20.86
CA ASP A 16 13.50 2.91 -20.15
C ASP A 16 12.70 4.20 -19.92
N GLU A 17 11.89 4.63 -20.88
CA GLU A 17 10.99 5.77 -20.72
C GLU A 17 9.92 5.48 -19.68
N ILE A 18 9.28 4.31 -19.74
CA ILE A 18 8.30 3.87 -18.75
C ILE A 18 8.90 3.93 -17.35
N LYS A 19 10.10 3.36 -17.17
CA LYS A 19 10.78 3.35 -15.87
C LYS A 19 11.12 4.75 -15.39
N ARG A 20 11.64 5.63 -16.25
CA ARG A 20 11.99 7.02 -15.87
C ARG A 20 10.76 7.81 -15.43
N ASN A 21 9.65 7.71 -16.16
CA ASN A 21 8.40 8.38 -15.77
C ASN A 21 7.86 7.81 -14.44
N TYR A 22 7.92 6.49 -14.26
CA TYR A 22 7.52 5.84 -13.02
C TYR A 22 8.39 6.26 -11.83
N ASP A 23 9.71 6.29 -11.97
CA ASP A 23 10.64 6.70 -10.92
C ASP A 23 10.40 8.16 -10.49
N VAL A 24 10.09 9.06 -11.44
CA VAL A 24 9.68 10.44 -11.15
C VAL A 24 8.34 10.48 -10.43
N LEU A 25 7.35 9.69 -10.84
CA LEU A 25 6.05 9.61 -10.16
C LEU A 25 6.21 9.14 -8.72
N ILE A 26 6.98 8.08 -8.47
CA ILE A 26 7.25 7.57 -7.12
C ILE A 26 7.99 8.61 -6.27
N THR A 27 8.98 9.30 -6.85
CA THR A 27 9.66 10.40 -6.17
C THR A 27 8.69 11.51 -5.81
N TYR A 28 7.79 11.88 -6.72
CA TYR A 28 6.78 12.91 -6.50
C TYR A 28 5.83 12.57 -5.35
N LEU A 29 5.42 11.30 -5.23
CA LEU A 29 4.52 10.81 -4.17
C LEU A 29 5.20 10.62 -2.80
N SER A 30 6.52 10.83 -2.74
CA SER A 30 7.27 10.82 -1.48
C SER A 30 6.88 12.01 -0.58
N PRO A 31 6.76 11.80 0.75
CA PRO A 31 6.53 12.89 1.70
C PRO A 31 7.72 13.86 1.79
N PHE A 32 8.88 13.48 1.25
CA PHE A 32 10.11 14.28 1.28
C PHE A 32 10.34 15.10 0.01
N TYR A 33 9.46 14.98 -0.99
CA TYR A 33 9.53 15.78 -2.21
C TYR A 33 8.44 16.85 -2.17
N ASP A 34 8.79 18.11 -2.43
CA ASP A 34 7.88 19.27 -2.39
C ASP A 34 7.66 19.92 -3.77
N GLY A 35 8.46 19.54 -4.77
CA GLY A 35 8.34 20.04 -6.14
C GLY A 35 7.05 19.62 -6.85
N ALA A 36 6.82 20.26 -8.00
CA ALA A 36 5.75 19.89 -8.93
C ALA A 36 6.08 18.59 -9.69
N LEU A 37 5.03 17.90 -10.14
CA LEU A 37 5.17 16.72 -10.99
C LEU A 37 5.50 17.14 -12.42
N HIS A 38 6.65 16.67 -12.92
CA HIS A 38 7.10 16.87 -14.29
C HIS A 38 7.58 15.53 -14.86
N LEU A 39 6.70 14.87 -15.61
CA LEU A 39 7.02 13.61 -16.28
C LEU A 39 8.01 13.88 -17.44
N PRO A 40 9.12 13.13 -17.55
CA PRO A 40 10.16 13.41 -18.54
C PRO A 40 9.72 13.30 -20.00
N THR A 41 8.80 12.39 -20.32
CA THR A 41 8.42 12.10 -21.72
C THR A 41 6.91 12.04 -21.95
N LEU A 42 6.11 12.39 -20.93
CA LEU A 42 4.65 12.32 -21.00
C LEU A 42 4.03 13.69 -20.78
N ASP A 43 3.07 14.00 -21.65
CA ASP A 43 2.19 15.14 -21.45
C ASP A 43 1.23 14.90 -20.27
N MET A 44 0.70 15.99 -19.75
CA MET A 44 -0.27 15.96 -18.66
C MET A 44 -1.19 17.17 -18.74
N SER A 45 -2.49 16.89 -18.77
CA SER A 45 -3.52 17.91 -18.76
C SER A 45 -3.56 18.64 -17.42
N THR A 46 -4.23 19.81 -17.38
CA THR A 46 -4.46 20.54 -16.14
C THR A 46 -5.24 19.69 -15.13
N ASN A 47 -6.25 18.93 -15.59
CA ASN A 47 -7.05 18.07 -14.73
C ASN A 47 -6.21 16.90 -14.20
N GLY A 48 -5.43 16.24 -15.06
CA GLY A 48 -4.52 15.17 -14.66
C GLY A 48 -3.52 15.62 -13.61
N ARG A 49 -2.95 16.81 -13.79
CA ARG A 49 -2.05 17.43 -12.81
C ARG A 49 -2.72 17.69 -11.47
N ILE A 50 -3.94 18.22 -11.47
CA ILE A 50 -4.72 18.44 -10.23
C ILE A 50 -5.00 17.10 -9.53
N HIS A 51 -5.39 16.07 -10.29
CA HIS A 51 -5.62 14.75 -9.73
C HIS A 51 -4.37 14.19 -9.03
N PHE A 52 -3.18 14.28 -9.65
CA PHE A 52 -1.95 13.82 -9.01
C PHE A 52 -1.56 14.64 -7.76
N VAL A 53 -1.90 15.93 -7.71
CA VAL A 53 -1.77 16.73 -6.49
C VAL A 53 -2.70 16.21 -5.38
N ASP A 54 -3.96 15.91 -5.70
CA ASP A 54 -4.91 15.34 -4.74
C ASP A 54 -4.41 13.97 -4.23
N VAL A 55 -3.96 13.10 -5.14
CA VAL A 55 -3.37 11.80 -4.81
C VAL A 55 -2.16 11.96 -3.89
N LYS A 56 -1.22 12.87 -4.20
CA LYS A 56 -0.06 13.13 -3.34
C LYS A 56 -0.47 13.56 -1.94
N ASN A 57 -1.42 14.50 -1.83
CA ASN A 57 -1.90 14.98 -0.55
C ASN A 57 -2.51 13.86 0.30
N ILE A 58 -3.27 12.95 -0.30
CA ILE A 58 -3.84 11.78 0.37
C ILE A 58 -2.74 10.80 0.78
N LEU A 59 -1.87 10.40 -0.15
CA LEU A 59 -0.82 9.42 0.10
C LEU A 59 0.20 9.89 1.15
N VAL A 60 0.60 11.16 1.14
CA VAL A 60 1.51 11.71 2.15
C VAL A 60 0.87 11.71 3.53
N LYS A 61 -0.43 12.06 3.65
CA LYS A 61 -1.17 11.96 4.92
C LYS A 61 -1.24 10.51 5.42
N ILE A 62 -1.55 9.56 4.54
CA ILE A 62 -1.57 8.13 4.88
C ILE A 62 -0.20 7.66 5.35
N GLN A 63 0.88 8.07 4.68
CA GLN A 63 2.25 7.72 5.07
C GLN A 63 2.61 8.28 6.46
N TYR A 64 2.26 9.53 6.78
CA TYR A 64 2.50 10.06 8.12
C TYR A 64 1.70 9.32 9.20
N VAL A 65 0.44 8.99 8.94
CA VAL A 65 -0.37 8.16 9.85
C VAL A 65 0.25 6.76 10.00
N MET A 66 0.75 6.17 8.92
CA MET A 66 1.45 4.89 8.95
C MET A 66 2.72 4.96 9.83
N TYR A 67 3.57 5.97 9.66
CA TYR A 67 4.76 6.13 10.50
C TYR A 67 4.41 6.31 11.98
N ALA A 68 3.41 7.15 12.27
CA ALA A 68 2.94 7.35 13.65
C ALA A 68 2.39 6.07 14.27
N THR A 69 1.57 5.32 13.53
CA THR A 69 0.98 4.06 14.01
C THR A 69 2.01 2.95 14.18
N ILE A 70 3.01 2.85 13.29
CA ILE A 70 4.14 1.92 13.47
C ILE A 70 4.92 2.25 14.74
N MET A 71 5.23 3.53 14.97
CA MET A 71 5.93 3.97 16.19
C MET A 71 5.13 3.61 17.45
N ILE A 72 3.83 3.90 17.47
CA ILE A 72 2.94 3.55 18.58
C ILE A 72 2.88 2.03 18.77
N ALA A 73 2.77 1.25 17.69
CA ALA A 73 2.72 -0.21 17.76
C ALA A 73 4.00 -0.82 18.31
N VAL A 74 5.18 -0.29 17.94
CA VAL A 74 6.48 -0.75 18.45
C VAL A 74 6.61 -0.41 19.94
N ILE A 75 6.37 0.84 20.33
CA ILE A 75 6.49 1.28 21.73
C ILE A 75 5.48 0.53 22.62
N GLY A 76 4.22 0.50 22.19
CA GLY A 76 3.13 -0.21 22.88
C GLY A 76 3.38 -1.71 22.95
N GLY A 77 3.90 -2.32 21.88
CA GLY A 77 4.26 -3.73 21.83
C GLY A 77 5.37 -4.07 22.83
N ILE A 78 6.44 -3.27 22.88
CA ILE A 78 7.53 -3.43 23.87
C ILE A 78 6.97 -3.30 25.30
N TYR A 79 6.14 -2.30 25.55
CA TYR A 79 5.52 -2.07 26.86
C TYR A 79 4.65 -3.28 27.30
N LEU A 80 3.79 -3.78 26.42
CA LEU A 80 2.91 -4.92 26.71
C LEU A 80 3.68 -6.23 26.90
N LEU A 81 4.76 -6.45 26.13
CA LEU A 81 5.66 -7.58 26.33
C LEU A 81 6.36 -7.52 27.70
N LYS A 82 6.82 -6.34 28.13
CA LYS A 82 7.38 -6.14 29.48
C LYS A 82 6.35 -6.46 30.57
N LYS A 83 5.07 -6.13 30.34
CA LYS A 83 3.95 -6.49 31.24
C LYS A 83 3.51 -7.96 31.13
N LYS A 84 4.19 -8.79 30.35
CA LYS A 84 3.84 -10.21 30.11
C LYS A 84 2.39 -10.38 29.63
N ASN A 85 1.91 -9.42 28.83
CA ASN A 85 0.64 -9.49 28.14
C ASN A 85 0.89 -9.74 26.66
N GLU A 86 1.22 -10.97 26.30
CA GLU A 86 1.54 -11.37 24.92
C GLU A 86 0.32 -11.49 23.99
N LYS A 87 -0.92 -11.43 24.52
CA LYS A 87 -2.15 -11.64 23.74
C LYS A 87 -2.35 -10.62 22.62
N PHE A 88 -1.79 -9.41 22.72
CA PHE A 88 -1.90 -8.41 21.64
C PHE A 88 -1.31 -8.90 20.32
N LEU A 89 -0.27 -9.74 20.36
CA LEU A 89 0.33 -10.34 19.16
C LEU A 89 -0.65 -11.31 18.47
N LEU A 90 -1.45 -12.05 19.24
CA LEU A 90 -2.50 -12.92 18.69
C LEU A 90 -3.61 -12.09 18.05
N HIS A 91 -4.14 -11.07 18.76
CA HIS A 91 -5.16 -10.20 18.19
C HIS A 91 -4.65 -9.49 16.92
N GLY A 92 -3.41 -9.00 16.94
CA GLY A 92 -2.75 -8.42 15.77
C GLY A 92 -2.68 -9.39 14.59
N SER A 93 -2.28 -10.66 14.82
CA SER A 93 -2.26 -11.67 13.76
C SER A 93 -3.64 -11.93 13.13
N ILE A 94 -4.72 -11.91 13.92
CA ILE A 94 -6.07 -12.15 13.42
C ILE A 94 -6.59 -10.91 12.65
N LEU A 95 -6.45 -9.72 13.25
CA LEU A 95 -6.94 -8.46 12.66
C LEU A 95 -6.28 -8.16 11.31
N THR A 96 -4.99 -8.45 11.19
CA THR A 96 -4.21 -8.28 9.96
C THR A 96 -4.62 -9.25 8.85
N ILE A 97 -5.41 -10.28 9.11
CA ILE A 97 -5.95 -11.17 8.06
C ILE A 97 -7.35 -10.72 7.63
N ILE A 98 -8.23 -10.47 8.60
CA ILE A 98 -9.66 -10.26 8.34
C ILE A 98 -9.90 -8.98 7.52
N PHE A 99 -9.31 -7.86 7.93
CA PHE A 99 -9.57 -6.56 7.28
C PHE A 99 -9.09 -6.50 5.82
N PRO A 100 -7.84 -6.90 5.49
CA PRO A 100 -7.39 -6.87 4.11
C PRO A 100 -8.19 -7.80 3.20
N ILE A 101 -8.55 -9.01 3.65
CA ILE A 101 -9.37 -9.93 2.86
C ILE A 101 -10.73 -9.30 2.55
N ALA A 102 -11.36 -8.67 3.53
CA ALA A 102 -12.65 -8.00 3.34
C ALA A 102 -12.59 -6.86 2.30
N LEU A 103 -11.47 -6.13 2.24
CA LEU A 103 -11.26 -5.05 1.27
C LEU A 103 -10.83 -5.57 -0.12
N MET A 104 -10.06 -6.66 -0.17
CA MET A 104 -9.55 -7.23 -1.42
C MET A 104 -10.60 -8.01 -2.20
N LEU A 105 -11.58 -8.61 -1.51
CA LEU A 105 -12.58 -9.44 -2.17
C LEU A 105 -13.44 -8.66 -3.19
N PRO A 106 -13.99 -7.47 -2.89
CA PRO A 106 -14.70 -6.67 -3.89
C PRO A 106 -13.84 -6.27 -5.09
N ILE A 107 -12.57 -5.90 -4.83
CA ILE A 107 -11.60 -5.51 -5.87
C ILE A 107 -11.38 -6.68 -6.83
N ALA A 108 -11.21 -7.90 -6.30
CA ALA A 108 -11.02 -9.10 -7.12
C ALA A 108 -12.28 -9.55 -7.88
N ILE A 109 -13.48 -9.24 -7.38
CA ILE A 109 -14.75 -9.58 -8.05
C ILE A 109 -15.03 -8.61 -9.21
N ASN A 110 -14.82 -7.32 -9.00
CA ASN A 110 -15.04 -6.30 -10.02
C ASN A 110 -14.14 -5.10 -9.74
N PHE A 111 -13.00 -5.05 -10.42
CA PHE A 111 -12.04 -3.98 -10.25
C PHE A 111 -12.61 -2.64 -10.70
N GLU A 112 -13.21 -2.56 -11.90
CA GLU A 112 -13.74 -1.32 -12.45
C GLU A 112 -14.73 -0.62 -11.51
N LYS A 113 -15.73 -1.34 -10.99
CA LYS A 113 -16.70 -0.79 -10.03
C LYS A 113 -16.03 -0.39 -8.72
N SER A 114 -15.07 -1.17 -8.26
CA SER A 114 -14.31 -0.88 -7.04
C SER A 114 -13.43 0.37 -7.22
N PHE A 115 -12.80 0.53 -8.38
CA PHE A 115 -12.00 1.67 -8.79
C PHE A 115 -12.85 2.93 -8.83
N VAL A 116 -14.00 2.90 -9.52
CA VAL A 116 -14.92 4.05 -9.59
C VAL A 116 -15.45 4.42 -8.20
N LEU A 117 -15.85 3.44 -7.39
CA LEU A 117 -16.33 3.70 -6.03
C LEU A 117 -15.23 4.31 -5.15
N PHE A 118 -14.02 3.77 -5.20
CA PHE A 118 -12.86 4.30 -4.48
C PHE A 118 -12.60 5.76 -4.84
N HIS A 119 -12.60 6.09 -6.13
CA HIS A 119 -12.37 7.46 -6.57
C HIS A 119 -13.48 8.42 -6.12
N LYS A 120 -14.74 8.01 -6.21
CA LYS A 120 -15.88 8.82 -5.71
C LYS A 120 -15.87 9.05 -4.19
N LEU A 121 -15.26 8.13 -3.43
CA LEU A 121 -15.11 8.29 -1.98
C LEU A 121 -13.97 9.24 -1.60
N LEU A 122 -12.89 9.28 -2.40
CA LEU A 122 -11.70 10.06 -2.10
C LEU A 122 -11.65 11.43 -2.76
N PHE A 123 -12.30 11.60 -3.91
CA PHE A 123 -12.25 12.81 -4.71
C PHE A 123 -13.65 13.39 -4.90
N SER A 124 -13.76 14.71 -4.82
CA SER A 124 -15.00 15.46 -5.07
C SER A 124 -15.15 15.91 -6.53
N ASN A 125 -14.24 15.48 -7.40
CA ASN A 125 -14.16 15.82 -8.82
C ASN A 125 -13.96 14.55 -9.66
N ASP A 126 -14.12 14.68 -10.97
CA ASP A 126 -13.94 13.58 -11.93
C ASP A 126 -12.59 13.64 -12.68
N TYR A 127 -11.60 14.37 -12.14
CA TYR A 127 -10.30 14.55 -12.81
C TYR A 127 -9.44 13.28 -12.87
N TRP A 128 -9.85 12.22 -12.18
CA TRP A 128 -9.25 10.89 -12.24
C TRP A 128 -9.65 10.12 -13.52
N VAL A 129 -10.64 10.60 -14.28
CA VAL A 129 -11.00 10.04 -15.59
C VAL A 129 -10.07 10.63 -16.65
N PHE A 130 -9.02 9.89 -16.99
CA PHE A 130 -8.00 10.32 -17.94
C PHE A 130 -8.41 10.07 -19.39
N ASP A 131 -8.05 11.03 -20.25
CA ASP A 131 -8.04 10.90 -21.70
C ASP A 131 -6.64 10.41 -22.10
N PRO A 132 -6.46 9.20 -22.67
CA PRO A 132 -5.14 8.68 -23.02
C PRO A 132 -4.32 9.59 -23.95
N GLU A 133 -4.96 10.45 -24.75
CA GLU A 133 -4.25 11.40 -25.62
C GLU A 133 -3.69 12.60 -24.84
N LYS A 134 -4.33 13.01 -23.74
CA LYS A 134 -3.91 14.16 -22.92
C LYS A 134 -3.14 13.77 -21.66
N ASP A 135 -3.43 12.59 -21.14
CA ASP A 135 -2.91 12.04 -19.90
C ASP A 135 -2.43 10.59 -20.12
N PRO A 136 -1.42 10.38 -21.00
CA PRO A 136 -0.94 9.05 -21.42
C PRO A 136 -0.37 8.20 -20.27
N ILE A 137 -0.13 8.78 -19.10
CA ILE A 137 0.27 8.06 -17.88
C ILE A 137 -0.68 6.90 -17.52
N ILE A 138 -1.96 6.96 -17.90
CA ILE A 138 -2.90 5.85 -17.68
C ILE A 138 -2.46 4.56 -18.39
N LEU A 139 -1.79 4.68 -19.54
CA LEU A 139 -1.33 3.53 -20.33
C LEU A 139 -0.15 2.80 -19.65
N MET A 140 0.59 3.49 -18.79
CA MET A 140 1.65 2.89 -17.97
C MET A 140 1.14 2.21 -16.70
N LEU A 141 -0.11 2.49 -16.30
CA LEU A 141 -0.70 2.03 -15.04
C LEU A 141 -2.00 1.26 -15.33
N PRO A 142 -1.93 0.12 -16.05
CA PRO A 142 -3.11 -0.68 -16.36
C PRO A 142 -3.72 -1.28 -15.08
N GLU A 143 -4.96 -1.75 -15.18
CA GLU A 143 -5.69 -2.41 -14.08
C GLU A 143 -4.87 -3.54 -13.43
N GLU A 144 -4.24 -4.38 -14.26
CA GLU A 144 -3.47 -5.54 -13.82
C GLU A 144 -2.27 -5.14 -12.96
N PHE A 145 -1.67 -3.97 -13.22
CA PHE A 145 -0.60 -3.42 -12.39
C PHE A 145 -1.12 -3.14 -10.97
N PHE A 146 -2.30 -2.52 -10.84
CA PHE A 146 -2.91 -2.27 -9.53
C PHE A 146 -3.31 -3.57 -8.83
N MET A 147 -3.77 -4.57 -9.58
CA MET A 147 -4.08 -5.89 -9.03
C MET A 147 -2.84 -6.61 -8.49
N HIS A 148 -1.71 -6.56 -9.20
CA HIS A 148 -0.45 -7.10 -8.70
C HIS A 148 0.04 -6.36 -7.46
N ALA A 149 -0.04 -5.03 -7.45
CA ALA A 149 0.34 -4.23 -6.29
C ALA A 149 -0.53 -4.59 -5.06
N ALA A 150 -1.83 -4.72 -5.26
CA ALA A 150 -2.76 -5.11 -4.20
C ALA A 150 -2.47 -6.54 -3.67
N CYS A 151 -2.16 -7.49 -4.56
CA CYS A 151 -1.69 -8.83 -4.18
C CYS A 151 -0.38 -8.79 -3.38
N ALA A 152 0.60 -7.99 -3.80
CA ALA A 152 1.87 -7.84 -3.10
C ALA A 152 1.68 -7.29 -1.68
N ILE A 153 0.84 -6.26 -1.53
CA ILE A 153 0.47 -5.71 -0.22
C ILE A 153 -0.17 -6.79 0.66
N LEU A 154 -1.11 -7.58 0.13
CA LEU A 154 -1.74 -8.67 0.86
C LEU A 154 -0.71 -9.69 1.35
N LEU A 155 0.25 -10.09 0.50
CA LEU A 155 1.32 -11.02 0.88
C LEU A 155 2.20 -10.47 2.01
N PHE A 156 2.56 -9.19 1.97
CA PHE A 156 3.31 -8.55 3.06
C PHE A 156 2.53 -8.57 4.38
N ILE A 157 1.22 -8.29 4.32
CA ILE A 157 0.38 -8.32 5.51
C ILE A 157 0.26 -9.75 6.07
N LEU A 158 0.07 -10.75 5.22
CA LEU A 158 0.05 -12.15 5.64
C LEU A 158 1.37 -12.58 6.28
N GLY A 159 2.52 -12.16 5.71
CA GLY A 159 3.83 -12.36 6.32
C GLY A 159 3.94 -11.73 7.70
N GLY A 160 3.46 -10.49 7.86
CA GLY A 160 3.40 -9.80 9.16
C GLY A 160 2.50 -10.50 10.18
N SER A 161 1.37 -11.06 9.73
CA SER A 161 0.47 -11.86 10.58
C SER A 161 1.15 -13.12 11.09
N ILE A 162 1.82 -13.87 10.21
CA ILE A 162 2.57 -15.08 10.56
C ILE A 162 3.68 -14.75 11.56
N LEU A 163 4.39 -13.64 11.36
CA LEU A 163 5.40 -13.16 12.30
C LEU A 163 4.80 -12.85 13.68
N CYS A 164 3.70 -12.09 13.74
CA CYS A 164 3.00 -11.80 15.00
C CYS A 164 2.59 -13.07 15.74
N TYR A 165 1.99 -14.03 15.02
CA TYR A 165 1.59 -15.31 15.58
C TYR A 165 2.80 -16.12 16.10
N SER A 166 3.89 -16.16 15.34
CA SER A 166 5.12 -16.87 15.72
C SER A 166 5.73 -16.28 16.99
N LEU A 167 5.78 -14.95 17.09
CA LEU A 167 6.23 -14.24 18.28
C LEU A 167 5.31 -14.53 19.49
N TYR A 168 3.99 -14.51 19.30
CA TYR A 168 3.03 -14.88 20.34
C TYR A 168 3.34 -16.28 20.90
N ARG A 169 3.49 -17.28 20.02
CA ARG A 169 3.81 -18.67 20.41
C ARG A 169 5.13 -18.76 21.16
N TYR A 170 6.15 -18.04 20.72
CA TYR A 170 7.45 -17.97 21.39
C TYR A 170 7.34 -17.41 22.82
N PHE A 171 6.68 -16.26 23.00
CA PHE A 171 6.56 -15.61 24.31
C PHE A 171 5.70 -16.42 25.29
N VAL A 172 4.60 -17.05 24.82
CA VAL A 172 3.80 -17.98 25.64
C VAL A 172 4.64 -19.17 26.11
N LYS A 173 5.43 -19.79 25.21
CA LYS A 173 6.30 -20.92 25.58
C LYS A 173 7.35 -20.49 26.60
N LYS A 174 8.00 -19.35 26.41
CA LYS A 174 8.99 -18.79 27.34
C LYS A 174 8.41 -18.54 28.73
N LYS A 175 7.21 -17.97 28.82
CA LYS A 175 6.49 -17.73 30.08
C LYS A 175 6.17 -19.03 30.83
N ARG A 176 5.70 -20.06 30.11
CA ARG A 176 5.43 -21.40 30.68
C ARG A 176 6.70 -22.07 31.24
N MET A 177 7.82 -22.00 30.51
CA MET A 177 9.10 -22.57 30.98
C MET A 177 9.62 -21.84 32.23
N SER A 178 9.52 -20.51 32.25
CA SER A 178 9.90 -19.74 33.43
C SER A 178 9.08 -20.12 34.66
N GLN A 179 7.76 -20.30 34.53
CA GLN A 179 6.91 -20.72 35.66
C GLN A 179 7.27 -22.11 36.18
N LYS A 180 7.51 -23.09 35.29
CA LYS A 180 7.92 -24.45 35.68
C LYS A 180 9.23 -24.49 36.46
N LYS A 181 10.19 -23.60 36.16
CA LYS A 181 11.48 -23.52 36.87
C LYS A 181 11.36 -23.00 38.31
N PHE A 182 10.33 -22.20 38.61
CA PHE A 182 10.10 -21.66 39.96
C PHE A 182 9.19 -22.55 40.83
N SER A 183 8.52 -23.54 40.24
CA SER A 183 7.63 -24.48 40.93
C SER A 183 8.27 -25.84 41.22
N ALA A 184 9.54 -26.03 40.86
CA ALA A 184 10.36 -27.22 41.11
C ALA A 184 11.53 -26.83 42.01
#